data_AF-A0A351SF10-F1
#
_entry.id   AF-A0A351SF10-F1
#
_cell.length_a   1.000
_cell.length_b   1.000
_cell.length_c   1.000
_cell.angle_alpha   90.00
_cell.angle_beta   90.00
_cell.angle_gamma   90.00
#
_symmetry.space_group_name_H-M   'P 1'
#
loop_
_entity.id
_entity.type
_entity.pdbx_description
1 polymer ?
#
loop_
_entity_poly.entity_id
_entity_poly.type
_entity_poly.pdbx_seq_one_letter_code
_entity_poly.pdbx_strand_id
1 'polypeptide(L)'
;MKSWGLIFFFSIFAVSSVWSAEVTGLNSINRAVIVKVEPTRINWEAQVTLRMPGNIRLQSWVECAYYNDNNEVVATTAHVLNVEEPTWNVGTSAANIAFVLCEAQ
;
A
#
# COMPACT_ATOMS: atom_id res chain seq x y z
N MET A 1 -39.81 -37.18 34.31
CA MET A 1 -39.33 -35.77 34.39
C MET A 1 -37.82 -35.78 34.13
N LYS A 2 -37.45 -35.22 32.97
CA LYS A 2 -36.17 -34.60 32.56
C LYS A 2 -34.86 -35.01 33.25
N SER A 3 -34.08 -35.81 32.51
CA SER A 3 -32.60 -35.87 32.56
C SER A 3 -31.99 -34.53 32.16
N TRP A 4 -30.98 -34.05 32.91
CA TRP A 4 -30.11 -32.94 32.52
C TRP A 4 -28.66 -33.37 32.75
N GLY A 5 -27.96 -33.61 31.63
CA GLY A 5 -26.54 -33.97 31.61
C GLY A 5 -25.66 -32.78 31.98
N LEU A 6 -24.65 -33.06 32.81
CA LEU A 6 -23.51 -32.19 33.06
C LEU A 6 -22.64 -32.14 31.79
N ILE A 7 -22.57 -30.97 31.14
CA ILE A 7 -21.60 -30.70 30.08
C ILE A 7 -20.43 -29.93 30.70
N PHE A 8 -19.27 -30.58 30.71
CA PHE A 8 -17.97 -29.99 31.01
C PHE A 8 -17.59 -28.98 29.92
N PHE A 9 -17.48 -27.70 30.27
CA PHE A 9 -16.83 -26.70 29.41
C PHE A 9 -15.36 -26.58 29.81
N PHE A 10 -14.47 -27.20 29.03
CA PHE A 10 -13.04 -26.94 29.04
C PHE A 10 -12.78 -25.64 28.27
N SER A 11 -12.50 -24.56 28.98
CA SER A 11 -12.13 -23.26 28.38
C SER A 11 -10.69 -23.33 27.88
N ILE A 12 -10.51 -23.41 26.55
CA ILE A 12 -9.20 -23.31 25.91
C ILE A 12 -8.81 -21.83 25.87
N PHE A 13 -7.74 -21.47 26.57
CA PHE A 13 -7.10 -20.16 26.49
C PHE A 13 -6.52 -19.98 25.08
N ALA A 14 -7.15 -19.15 24.26
CA ALA A 14 -6.55 -18.66 23.02
C ALA A 14 -5.58 -17.53 23.37
N VAL A 15 -4.29 -17.87 23.52
CA VAL A 15 -3.22 -16.87 23.59
C VAL A 15 -2.96 -16.42 22.15
N SER A 16 -3.58 -15.31 21.73
CA SER A 16 -3.21 -14.66 20.49
C SER A 16 -1.84 -14.02 20.69
N SER A 17 -0.80 -14.63 20.12
CA SER A 17 0.50 -13.97 19.97
C SER A 17 0.31 -12.76 19.05
N VAL A 18 0.28 -11.57 19.63
CA VAL A 18 0.39 -10.32 18.88
C VAL A 18 1.83 -10.26 18.36
N TRP A 19 2.03 -10.76 17.15
CA TRP A 19 3.29 -10.58 16.45
C TRP A 19 3.31 -9.13 15.96
N SER A 20 3.87 -8.25 16.80
CA SER A 20 4.22 -6.90 16.40
C SER A 20 5.43 -7.02 15.48
N ALA A 21 5.18 -7.12 14.18
CA ALA A 21 6.24 -6.92 13.21
C ALA A 21 6.64 -5.44 13.29
N GLU A 22 7.73 -5.16 13.99
CA GLU A 22 8.43 -3.89 13.84
C GLU A 22 8.81 -3.75 12.36
N VAL A 23 8.24 -2.76 11.67
CA VAL A 23 8.64 -2.41 10.30
C VAL A 23 9.98 -1.66 10.38
N THR A 24 11.02 -2.36 10.83
CA THR A 24 12.40 -1.94 10.69
C THR A 24 12.81 -2.17 9.24
N GLY A 25 12.64 -1.16 8.38
CA GLY A 25 13.22 -1.24 7.03
C GLY A 25 12.56 -0.47 5.89
N LEU A 26 11.83 0.64 6.10
CA LEU A 26 11.36 1.46 4.98
C LEU A 26 12.49 2.21 4.24
N ASN A 27 13.71 2.22 4.77
CA ASN A 27 14.86 2.94 4.19
C ASN A 27 15.62 2.16 3.10
N SER A 28 15.27 0.90 2.82
CA SER A 28 15.89 0.10 1.74
C SER A 28 14.94 -0.21 0.59
N ILE A 29 13.73 0.36 0.57
CA ILE A 29 12.73 0.11 -0.46
C ILE A 29 12.83 1.22 -1.51
N ASN A 30 12.72 0.84 -2.79
CA ASN A 30 12.81 1.74 -3.96
C ASN A 30 11.67 2.78 -3.94
N ARG A 31 11.81 3.80 -3.08
CA ARG A 31 10.82 4.86 -2.92
C ARG A 31 10.89 5.79 -4.12
N ALA A 32 9.81 5.85 -4.90
CA ALA A 32 9.67 6.86 -5.93
C ALA A 32 9.54 8.24 -5.27
N VAL A 33 10.13 9.26 -5.89
CA VAL A 33 9.97 10.63 -5.41
C VAL A 33 8.67 11.18 -5.97
N ILE A 34 7.76 11.58 -5.10
CA ILE A 34 6.56 12.30 -5.53
C ILE A 34 6.99 13.72 -5.95
N VAL A 35 6.87 14.00 -7.25
CA VAL A 35 7.13 15.33 -7.82
C VAL A 35 5.89 16.21 -7.66
N LYS A 36 4.72 15.62 -7.89
CA LYS A 36 3.44 16.33 -7.87
C LYS A 36 2.28 15.39 -7.53
N VAL A 37 1.30 15.88 -6.78
CA VAL A 37 0.01 15.23 -6.56
C VAL A 37 -1.08 16.27 -6.76
N GLU A 38 -2.07 15.97 -7.61
CA GLU A 38 -3.20 16.84 -7.89
C GLU A 38 -4.52 16.07 -7.79
N PRO A 39 -5.58 16.64 -7.19
CA PRO A 39 -6.90 16.05 -7.29
C PRO A 39 -7.39 16.10 -8.74
N THR A 40 -8.09 15.06 -9.20
CA THR A 40 -8.83 15.15 -10.47
C THR A 40 -10.20 15.79 -10.25
N ARG A 41 -11.03 15.85 -11.28
CA ARG A 41 -12.45 16.25 -11.14
C ARG A 41 -13.28 15.21 -10.37
N ILE A 42 -12.71 14.03 -10.12
CA ILE A 42 -13.33 12.92 -9.42
C ILE A 42 -12.69 12.84 -8.04
N ASN A 43 -13.47 13.05 -6.98
CA ASN A 43 -12.95 13.21 -5.61
C ASN A 43 -12.18 11.99 -5.06
N TRP A 44 -12.37 10.81 -5.64
CA TRP A 44 -11.70 9.55 -5.28
C TRP A 44 -10.51 9.22 -6.20
N GLU A 45 -10.07 10.14 -7.04
CA GLU A 45 -8.96 9.95 -7.97
C GLU A 45 -7.95 11.11 -7.87
N ALA A 46 -6.67 10.78 -8.04
CA ALA A 46 -5.56 11.74 -8.07
C ALA A 46 -4.69 11.53 -9.29
N GLN A 47 -4.10 12.61 -9.81
CA GLN A 47 -2.96 12.57 -10.71
C GLN A 47 -1.69 12.65 -9.91
N VAL A 48 -0.81 11.66 -10.06
CA VAL A 48 0.47 11.59 -9.35
C VAL A 48 1.60 11.59 -10.36
N THR A 49 2.47 12.58 -10.28
CA THR A 49 3.74 12.63 -11.01
C THR A 49 4.84 12.08 -10.12
N LEU A 50 5.50 11.02 -10.56
CA LEU A 50 6.57 10.35 -9.83
C LEU A 50 7.87 10.54 -10.60
N ARG A 51 8.99 10.69 -9.88
CA ARG A 51 10.33 10.44 -10.43
C ARG A 51 10.76 9.06 -9.98
N MET A 52 10.98 8.19 -10.97
CA MET A 52 11.27 6.78 -10.70
C MET A 52 12.70 6.58 -10.16
N PRO A 53 12.91 5.56 -9.31
CA PRO A 53 14.25 5.11 -8.92
C PRO A 53 15.09 4.74 -10.15
N GLY A 54 16.35 5.19 -10.20
CA GLY A 54 17.22 5.01 -11.37
C GLY A 54 17.60 3.56 -11.71
N ASN A 55 17.27 2.60 -10.84
CA ASN A 55 17.42 1.17 -11.10
C ASN A 55 16.24 0.56 -11.87
N ILE A 56 15.11 1.26 -12.00
CA ILE A 56 13.96 0.83 -12.81
C ILE A 56 14.14 1.35 -14.24
N ARG A 57 14.18 0.45 -15.23
CA ARG A 57 14.41 0.80 -16.64
C ARG A 57 13.13 1.29 -17.31
N LEU A 58 13.26 2.18 -18.29
CA LEU A 58 12.17 2.48 -19.21
C LEU A 58 11.72 1.21 -19.96
N GLN A 59 10.48 1.22 -20.42
CA GLN A 59 9.76 0.12 -21.07
C GLN A 59 9.57 -1.12 -20.18
N SER A 60 9.75 -0.99 -18.85
CA SER A 60 9.41 -2.03 -17.89
C SER A 60 7.96 -1.91 -17.40
N TRP A 61 7.39 -3.05 -16.99
CA TRP A 61 6.19 -3.07 -16.16
C TRP A 61 6.58 -2.72 -14.74
N VAL A 62 5.89 -1.76 -14.16
CA VAL A 62 6.12 -1.27 -12.81
C VAL A 62 4.84 -1.36 -12.02
N GLU A 63 4.92 -1.98 -10.85
CA GLU A 63 3.86 -1.97 -9.85
C GLU A 63 4.19 -0.94 -8.78
N CYS A 64 3.24 -0.07 -8.46
CA CYS A 64 3.39 0.98 -7.46
C CYS A 64 2.27 0.88 -6.41
N ALA A 65 2.69 0.89 -5.15
CA ALA A 65 1.81 0.98 -3.98
C ALA A 65 1.89 2.39 -3.38
N TYR A 66 0.73 3.00 -3.15
CA TYR A 66 0.57 4.34 -2.59
C TYR A 66 0.13 4.23 -1.15
N TYR A 67 0.77 4.99 -0.26
CA TYR A 67 0.58 4.89 1.19
C TYR A 67 0.12 6.21 1.80
N ASN A 68 -0.68 6.14 2.85
CA ASN A 68 -1.03 7.29 3.69
C ASN A 68 0.01 7.52 4.81
N ASP A 69 -0.21 8.54 5.64
CA ASP A 69 0.66 8.87 6.79
C ASP A 69 0.70 7.79 7.87
N ASN A 70 -0.28 6.88 7.89
CA ASN A 70 -0.32 5.72 8.80
C ASN A 70 0.43 4.50 8.23
N ASN A 71 1.11 4.64 7.08
CA ASN A 71 1.74 3.55 6.34
C ASN A 71 0.76 2.47 5.82
N GLU A 72 -0.50 2.82 5.60
CA GLU A 72 -1.49 1.92 5.03
C GLU A 72 -1.56 2.12 3.51
N VAL A 73 -1.69 1.02 2.76
CA VAL A 73 -1.88 1.09 1.31
C VAL A 73 -3.26 1.67 1.00
N VAL A 74 -3.29 2.79 0.28
CA VAL A 74 -4.52 3.46 -0.15
C VAL A 74 -4.87 3.20 -1.61
N ALA A 75 -3.88 2.79 -2.42
CA ALA A 75 -4.07 2.35 -3.80
C ALA A 75 -2.87 1.52 -4.26
N THR A 76 -3.11 0.64 -5.24
CA THR A 76 -2.06 -0.06 -6.00
C THR A 76 -2.36 0.08 -7.47
N THR A 77 -1.35 0.40 -8.27
CA THR A 77 -1.49 0.51 -9.73
C THR A 77 -0.30 -0.12 -10.45
N ALA A 78 -0.57 -0.70 -11.62
CA ALA A 78 0.45 -1.25 -12.49
C ALA A 78 0.47 -0.45 -13.81
N HIS A 79 1.67 -0.03 -14.22
CA HIS A 79 1.85 0.80 -15.40
C HIS A 79 3.09 0.38 -16.18
N VAL A 80 3.13 0.74 -17.47
CA VAL A 80 4.36 0.69 -18.26
C VAL A 80 5.11 2.00 -18.08
N LEU A 81 6.37 1.93 -17.65
CA LEU A 81 7.21 3.10 -17.46
C LEU A 81 7.83 3.54 -18.80
N ASN A 82 7.27 4.56 -19.45
CA ASN A 82 7.77 5.02 -20.75
C ASN A 82 8.65 6.27 -20.70
N VAL A 83 8.62 7.00 -19.58
CA VAL A 83 9.37 8.24 -19.35
C VAL A 83 9.89 8.25 -17.92
N GLU A 84 10.94 9.02 -17.61
CA GLU A 84 11.55 9.05 -16.27
C GLU A 84 10.63 9.64 -15.20
N GLU A 85 9.78 10.59 -15.58
CA GLU A 85 8.82 11.26 -14.71
C GLU A 85 7.37 11.05 -15.20
N PRO A 86 6.80 9.85 -15.05
CA PRO A 86 5.44 9.58 -15.49
C PRO A 86 4.41 10.31 -14.61
N THR A 87 3.28 10.63 -15.21
CA THR A 87 2.07 11.02 -14.49
C THR A 87 0.99 9.98 -14.71
N TRP A 88 0.44 9.46 -13.62
CA TRP A 88 -0.60 8.43 -13.67
C TRP A 88 -1.82 8.84 -12.85
N ASN A 89 -2.98 8.36 -13.28
CA ASN A 89 -4.20 8.45 -12.50
C ASN A 89 -4.25 7.29 -11.50
N VAL A 90 -4.54 7.62 -10.25
CA VAL A 90 -4.54 6.68 -9.14
C VAL A 90 -5.91 6.74 -8.46
N GLY A 91 -6.48 5.57 -8.19
CA GLY A 91 -7.80 5.43 -7.55
C GLY A 91 -7.79 5.74 -6.05
N THR A 92 -7.27 6.90 -5.66
CA THR A 92 -7.38 7.44 -4.30
C THR A 92 -7.36 8.96 -4.33
N SER A 93 -7.86 9.60 -3.27
CA SER A 93 -7.81 11.05 -3.16
C SER A 93 -6.38 11.54 -2.96
N ALA A 94 -6.04 12.70 -3.53
CA ALA A 94 -4.73 13.33 -3.39
C ALA A 94 -4.30 13.51 -1.92
N ALA A 95 -5.26 13.83 -1.04
CA ALA A 95 -5.01 14.04 0.38
C ALA A 95 -4.60 12.77 1.14
N ASN A 96 -4.82 11.58 0.55
CA ASN A 96 -4.51 10.31 1.18
C ASN A 96 -3.11 9.77 0.82
N ILE A 97 -2.34 10.49 -0.02
CA ILE A 97 -1.05 10.02 -0.53
C ILE A 97 0.09 10.74 0.20
N ALA A 98 0.85 9.99 0.98
CA ALA A 98 2.05 10.45 1.69
C ALA A 98 3.35 9.98 1.03
N PHE A 99 3.39 8.72 0.55
CA PHE A 99 4.55 8.18 -0.16
C PHE A 99 4.18 7.05 -1.12
N VAL A 100 5.11 6.72 -2.03
CA VAL A 100 4.93 5.68 -3.05
C VAL A 100 6.15 4.78 -3.10
N LEU A 101 5.91 3.47 -3.14
CA LEU A 101 6.92 2.44 -3.37
C LEU A 101 6.64 1.80 -4.72
N CYS A 102 7.67 1.63 -5.54
CA CYS A 102 7.52 1.04 -6.87
C CYS A 102 8.56 -0.04 -7.12
N GLU A 103 8.17 -1.10 -7.83
CA GLU A 103 9.04 -2.19 -8.24
C GLU A 103 8.82 -2.58 -9.70
N ALA A 104 9.89 -3.01 -10.37
CA ALA A 104 9.81 -3.54 -11.72
C ALA A 104 9.48 -5.04 -11.67
N GLN A 105 8.56 -5.50 -12.53
CA GLN A 105 8.24 -6.91 -12.72
C GLN A 105 9.10 -7.58 -13.81
#